data_AF-A0AAE1BFC9-F1
#
_entry.id   AF-A0AAE1BFC9-F1
#
_cell.length_a   1.000
_cell.length_b   1.000
_cell.length_c   1.000
_cell.angle_alpha   90.00
_cell.angle_beta   90.00
_cell.angle_gamma   90.00
#
_symmetry.space_group_name_H-M   'P 1'
#
loop_
_entity.id
_entity.type
_entity.pdbx_description
1 polymer ?
#
loop_
_entity_poly.entity_id
_entity_poly.type
_entity_poly.pdbx_seq_one_letter_code
_entity_poly.pdbx_strand_id
1 'polypeptide(L)'
;MAKNPLSLWEGERLVQQFTEADHHTSREAEFGVWIKNGMVYKLYSKADQADKVLNLTNQARTAGVPTPAMNIIAGTWIDKNKKSNNVWAGVTEQLNGRKFQLSKGHLKMLKTTIKNANDKDVWTRTLHGVTAAVDFKLTDPQGFFLAQHIPPISFIDIHKGSSAPSYLVDLQEYVQSLVNKPI
;
A
#
# COMPACT_ATOMS: atom_id res chain seq x y z
N MET A 1 -0.50 -30.90 24.92
CA MET A 1 0.42 -29.74 24.98
C MET A 1 0.71 -29.31 23.55
N ALA A 2 0.12 -28.20 23.09
CA ALA A 2 0.38 -27.69 21.76
C ALA A 2 1.76 -27.01 21.75
N LYS A 3 2.66 -27.48 20.88
CA LYS A 3 3.95 -26.83 20.67
C LYS A 3 3.70 -25.43 20.15
N ASN A 4 4.28 -24.43 20.83
CA ASN A 4 4.22 -23.03 20.44
C ASN A 4 4.87 -22.88 19.04
N PRO A 5 4.16 -22.38 18.01
CA PRO A 5 4.69 -22.26 16.64
C PRO A 5 5.89 -21.29 16.53
N LEU A 6 6.28 -20.65 17.62
CA LEU A 6 7.46 -19.80 17.71
C LEU A 6 8.80 -20.56 17.80
N SER A 7 8.82 -21.88 17.99
CA SER A 7 10.06 -22.63 18.28
C SER A 7 10.86 -23.12 17.05
N LEU A 8 10.64 -22.56 15.85
CA LEU A 8 11.32 -23.00 14.62
C LEU A 8 12.15 -21.92 13.92
N TRP A 9 12.44 -20.79 14.58
CA TRP A 9 13.09 -19.65 13.92
C TRP A 9 14.17 -19.02 14.78
N GLU A 10 15.15 -19.83 15.22
CA GLU A 10 16.38 -19.38 15.87
C GLU A 10 17.53 -19.37 14.84
N GLY A 11 17.70 -18.23 14.20
CA GLY A 11 18.87 -17.84 13.42
C GLY A 11 18.84 -16.32 13.36
N GLU A 12 19.79 -15.67 14.04
CA GLU A 12 20.05 -14.23 14.15
C GLU A 12 19.01 -13.32 13.46
N ARG A 13 17.85 -13.11 14.11
CA ARG A 13 16.89 -12.10 13.61
C ARG A 13 17.53 -10.73 13.75
N LEU A 14 17.69 -10.02 12.64
CA LEU A 14 17.67 -8.57 12.60
C LEU A 14 16.32 -8.11 13.19
N VAL A 15 16.26 -7.98 14.52
CA VAL A 15 15.13 -7.35 15.21
C VAL A 15 15.21 -5.87 14.89
N GLN A 16 14.25 -5.39 14.11
CA GLN A 16 14.23 -3.97 13.75
C GLN A 16 13.73 -3.16 14.94
N GLN A 17 14.61 -2.30 15.46
CA GLN A 17 14.24 -1.32 16.48
C GLN A 17 13.69 -0.05 15.82
N PHE A 18 12.56 0.45 16.34
CA PHE A 18 11.90 1.69 15.94
C PHE A 18 11.88 2.65 17.13
N THR A 19 12.19 3.92 16.87
CA THR A 19 12.19 5.01 17.87
C THR A 19 11.44 6.21 17.29
N GLU A 20 10.84 7.08 18.10
CA GLU A 20 10.06 8.25 17.62
C GLU A 20 10.72 9.07 16.50
N ALA A 21 12.05 9.10 16.40
CA ALA A 21 12.76 9.74 15.29
C ALA A 21 12.45 9.12 13.91
N ASP A 22 12.12 7.83 13.87
CA ASP A 22 11.72 7.06 12.68
C ASP A 22 10.22 7.25 12.35
N HIS A 23 9.43 7.89 13.24
CA HIS A 23 7.98 8.00 13.11
C HIS A 23 7.61 9.10 12.10
N HIS A 24 6.76 8.75 11.13
CA HIS A 24 6.21 9.71 10.19
C HIS A 24 4.70 9.84 10.43
N THR A 25 4.25 11.06 10.77
CA THR A 25 2.86 11.35 11.17
C THR A 25 1.83 10.70 10.23
N SER A 26 1.17 9.66 10.76
CA SER A 26 -0.13 9.16 10.31
C SER A 26 -1.15 9.56 11.37
N ARG A 27 -2.36 10.00 10.97
CA ARG A 27 -3.44 10.31 11.92
C ARG A 27 -3.99 9.06 12.63
N GLU A 28 -3.60 7.86 12.18
CA GLU A 28 -4.08 6.59 12.72
C GLU A 28 -3.09 5.99 13.70
N ALA A 29 -3.37 6.20 14.99
CA ALA A 29 -2.88 5.46 16.16
C ALA A 29 -1.36 5.44 16.45
N GLU A 30 -1.05 5.10 17.70
CA GLU A 30 0.26 4.95 18.35
C GLU A 30 1.30 4.11 17.56
N PHE A 31 0.88 3.36 16.54
CA PHE A 31 1.73 2.48 15.72
C PHE A 31 1.99 2.97 14.27
N GLY A 32 1.36 4.07 13.83
CA GLY A 32 1.64 4.88 12.62
C GLY A 32 2.36 4.29 11.39
N VAL A 33 2.96 5.19 10.61
CA VAL A 33 3.83 4.85 9.46
C VAL A 33 5.23 5.33 9.82
N TRP A 34 6.25 4.52 9.52
CA TRP A 34 7.63 4.78 9.90
C TRP A 34 8.51 4.69 8.67
N ILE A 35 9.55 5.52 8.59
CA ILE A 35 10.48 5.52 7.47
C ILE A 35 11.89 5.35 8.01
N LYS A 36 12.57 4.29 7.56
CA LYS A 36 13.93 3.96 8.00
C LYS A 36 14.71 3.33 6.86
N ASN A 37 15.91 3.83 6.59
CA ASN A 37 16.79 3.33 5.54
C ASN A 37 16.12 3.21 4.15
N GLY A 38 15.25 4.18 3.80
CA GLY A 38 14.51 4.18 2.53
C GLY A 38 13.34 3.19 2.44
N MET A 39 13.03 2.50 3.53
CA MET A 39 11.90 1.58 3.64
C MET A 39 10.78 2.20 4.47
N VAL A 40 9.54 1.85 4.12
CA VAL A 40 8.33 2.26 4.83
C VAL A 40 7.83 1.07 5.65
N TYR A 41 7.51 1.34 6.91
CA TYR A 41 7.03 0.35 7.85
C TYR A 41 5.67 0.79 8.41
N LYS A 42 4.71 -0.12 8.43
CA LYS A 42 3.46 0.02 9.19
C LYS A 42 3.53 -0.95 10.35
N LEU A 43 3.44 -0.47 11.58
CA LEU A 43 3.55 -1.33 12.76
C LEU A 43 2.17 -1.86 13.17
N TYR A 44 2.18 -3.07 13.70
CA TYR A 44 1.02 -3.80 14.20
C TYR A 44 1.36 -4.35 15.58
N SER A 45 0.43 -4.23 16.52
CA SER A 45 0.60 -4.78 17.87
C SER A 45 0.39 -6.30 17.92
N LYS A 46 -0.20 -6.89 16.88
CA LYS A 46 -0.50 -8.32 16.81
C LYS A 46 -0.09 -8.94 15.47
N ALA A 47 0.38 -10.19 15.52
CA ALA A 47 0.83 -10.93 14.33
C ALA A 47 -0.32 -11.19 13.34
N ASP A 48 -1.49 -11.57 13.86
CA ASP A 48 -2.69 -11.89 13.07
C ASP A 48 -3.17 -10.68 12.23
N GLN A 49 -3.03 -9.47 12.75
CA GLN A 49 -3.32 -8.24 12.02
C GLN A 49 -2.33 -8.02 10.87
N ALA A 50 -1.04 -8.20 11.12
CA ALA A 50 0.00 -8.08 10.10
C ALA A 50 -0.17 -9.14 8.99
N ASP A 51 -0.41 -10.39 9.38
CA ASP A 51 -0.65 -11.51 8.46
C ASP A 51 -1.90 -11.29 7.62
N LYS A 52 -2.98 -10.76 8.20
CA LYS A 52 -4.20 -10.42 7.46
C LYS A 52 -3.91 -9.39 6.36
N VAL A 53 -3.12 -8.36 6.66
CA VAL A 53 -2.74 -7.33 5.68
C VAL A 53 -1.82 -7.90 4.60
N LEU A 54 -0.86 -8.77 4.96
CA LEU A 54 -0.01 -9.49 4.01
C LEU A 54 -0.82 -10.37 3.07
N ASN A 55 -1.71 -11.18 3.62
CA ASN A 55 -2.58 -12.07 2.85
C ASN A 55 -3.46 -11.30 1.88
N LEU A 56 -4.05 -10.20 2.31
CA LEU A 56 -4.92 -9.39 1.46
C LEU A 56 -4.13 -8.67 0.34
N THR A 57 -2.93 -8.17 0.67
CA THR A 57 -2.01 -7.58 -0.31
C THR A 57 -1.57 -8.60 -1.35
N ASN A 58 -1.25 -9.83 -0.94
CA ASN A 58 -0.90 -10.93 -1.84
C ASN A 58 -2.07 -11.34 -2.73
N GLN A 59 -3.29 -11.42 -2.19
CA GLN A 59 -4.48 -11.69 -3.01
C GLN A 59 -4.70 -10.61 -4.07
N ALA A 60 -4.55 -9.33 -3.72
CA ALA A 60 -4.67 -8.22 -4.68
C ALA A 60 -3.60 -8.32 -5.77
N ARG A 61 -2.34 -8.59 -5.40
CA ARG A 61 -1.24 -8.78 -6.34
C ARG A 61 -1.47 -9.96 -7.29
N THR A 62 -1.94 -11.09 -6.78
CA THR A 62 -2.33 -12.26 -7.60
C THR A 62 -3.49 -11.93 -8.54
N ALA A 63 -4.40 -11.05 -8.13
CA ALA A 63 -5.48 -10.53 -8.98
C ALA A 63 -5.01 -9.44 -9.97
N GLY A 64 -3.70 -9.15 -10.03
CA GLY A 64 -3.12 -8.17 -10.95
C GLY A 64 -3.20 -6.71 -10.48
N VAL A 65 -3.66 -6.45 -9.25
CA VAL A 65 -3.66 -5.09 -8.69
C VAL A 65 -2.21 -4.65 -8.47
N PRO A 66 -1.78 -3.51 -9.03
CA PRO A 66 -0.48 -2.93 -8.73
C PRO A 66 -0.34 -2.59 -7.26
N THR A 67 0.43 -3.37 -6.51
CA THR A 67 0.76 -3.12 -5.11
C THR A 67 2.25 -3.34 -4.92
N PRO A 68 2.91 -2.58 -4.05
CA PRO A 68 4.31 -2.83 -3.75
C PRO A 68 4.46 -4.18 -3.04
N ALA A 69 5.62 -4.81 -3.23
CA ALA A 69 5.94 -6.01 -2.48
C ALA A 69 6.01 -5.67 -0.97
N MET A 70 5.39 -6.51 -0.15
CA MET A 70 5.38 -6.33 1.29
C MET A 70 5.82 -7.61 1.98
N ASN A 71 6.64 -7.45 3.02
CA ASN A 71 7.01 -8.52 3.94
C ASN A 71 6.57 -8.16 5.36
N ILE A 72 6.40 -9.17 6.21
CA ILE A 72 6.18 -8.95 7.65
C ILE A 72 7.45 -9.36 8.39
N ILE A 73 7.95 -8.48 9.27
CA ILE A 73 9.06 -8.77 10.18
C ILE A 73 8.64 -8.55 11.63
N ALA A 74 9.28 -9.26 12.56
CA ALA A 74 9.19 -8.94 13.98
C ALA A 74 10.12 -7.76 14.31
N GLY A 75 9.69 -6.91 15.23
CA GLY A 75 10.46 -5.75 15.66
C GLY A 75 10.15 -5.34 17.09
N THR A 76 10.81 -4.26 17.49
CA THR A 76 10.63 -3.66 18.81
C THR A 76 10.44 -2.16 18.65
N TRP A 77 9.35 -1.63 19.21
CA TRP A 77 9.10 -0.20 19.30
C TRP A 77 9.43 0.28 20.72
N ILE A 78 10.25 1.33 20.80
CA ILE A 78 10.53 2.02 22.05
C ILE A 78 9.65 3.27 22.12
N ASP A 79 8.72 3.28 23.07
CA ASP A 79 7.83 4.42 23.26
C ASP A 79 8.54 5.63 23.89
N LYS A 80 7.84 6.76 23.95
CA LYS A 80 8.33 8.01 24.57
C LYS A 80 8.77 7.87 26.04
N ASN A 81 8.29 6.84 26.74
CA ASN A 81 8.64 6.54 28.14
C ASN A 81 9.79 5.53 28.23
N LYS A 82 10.46 5.22 27.12
CA LYS A 82 11.54 4.22 27.00
C LYS A 82 11.08 2.79 27.28
N LYS A 83 9.78 2.51 27.19
CA LYS A 83 9.26 1.15 27.32
C LYS A 83 9.38 0.43 25.97
N SER A 84 9.91 -0.78 26.03
CA SER A 84 10.03 -1.68 24.88
C SER A 84 8.72 -2.44 24.67
N ASN A 85 8.20 -2.40 23.45
CA ASN A 85 6.99 -3.11 23.03
C ASN A 85 7.32 -3.98 21.81
N ASN A 86 6.96 -5.26 21.87
CA ASN A 86 7.07 -6.15 20.71
C ASN A 86 6.03 -5.75 19.66
N VAL A 87 6.47 -5.64 18.42
CA VAL A 87 5.63 -5.26 17.28
C VAL A 87 5.89 -6.16 16.08
N TRP A 88 4.94 -6.16 15.16
CA TRP A 88 5.09 -6.71 13.82
C TRP A 88 5.09 -5.55 12.83
N ALA A 89 5.97 -5.57 11.84
CA ALA A 89 6.09 -4.49 10.86
C ALA A 89 5.85 -5.02 9.46
N GLY A 90 4.85 -4.45 8.78
CA GLY A 90 4.72 -4.59 7.34
C GLY A 90 5.72 -3.65 6.67
N VAL A 91 6.62 -4.20 5.87
CA VAL A 91 7.75 -3.50 5.25
C VAL A 91 7.56 -3.45 3.74
N THR A 92 7.64 -2.25 3.17
CA THR A 92 7.61 -2.00 1.74
C THR A 92 8.68 -0.97 1.38
N GLU A 93 9.09 -0.94 0.13
CA GLU A 93 9.87 0.18 -0.40
C GLU A 93 9.07 1.50 -0.31
N GLN A 94 9.80 2.62 -0.20
CA GLN A 94 9.18 3.94 -0.29
C GLN A 94 8.75 4.22 -1.73
N LEU A 95 7.45 4.44 -1.90
CA LEU A 95 6.90 4.82 -3.20
C LEU A 95 7.08 6.32 -3.46
N ASN A 96 7.39 6.63 -4.72
CA ASN A 96 7.51 8.00 -5.23
C ASN A 96 6.27 8.40 -6.05
N GLY A 97 6.13 9.71 -6.30
CA GLY A 97 5.10 10.26 -7.16
C GLY A 97 3.95 10.94 -6.41
N ARG A 98 2.87 11.18 -7.13
CA ARG A 98 1.71 11.91 -6.61
C ARG A 98 0.85 10.97 -5.77
N LYS A 99 0.83 11.19 -4.45
CA LYS A 99 -0.08 10.47 -3.53
C LYS A 99 -1.55 10.77 -3.86
N PHE A 100 -2.40 9.75 -3.78
CA PHE A 100 -3.85 9.87 -3.86
C PHE A 100 -4.54 9.03 -2.78
N GLN A 101 -5.79 9.40 -2.49
CA GLN A 101 -6.74 8.65 -1.66
C GLN A 101 -8.13 9.07 -2.13
N LEU A 102 -8.80 8.20 -2.87
CA LEU A 102 -10.01 8.59 -3.60
C LEU A 102 -11.17 8.94 -2.66
N SER A 103 -11.26 8.29 -1.50
CA SER A 103 -12.24 8.62 -0.46
C SER A 103 -12.08 10.03 0.14
N LYS A 104 -10.92 10.67 -0.05
CA LYS A 104 -10.63 12.04 0.42
C LYS A 104 -10.79 13.08 -0.69
N GLY A 105 -11.48 12.75 -1.78
CA GLY A 105 -11.76 13.69 -2.87
C GLY A 105 -10.61 13.90 -3.86
N HIS A 106 -9.60 13.03 -3.85
CA HIS A 106 -8.43 13.15 -4.73
C HIS A 106 -8.67 12.75 -6.20
N LEU A 107 -9.89 12.37 -6.57
CA LEU A 107 -10.22 11.87 -7.92
C LEU A 107 -9.90 12.89 -9.03
N LYS A 108 -10.37 14.14 -8.91
CA LYS A 108 -10.12 15.19 -9.91
C LYS A 108 -8.62 15.46 -10.11
N MET A 109 -7.88 15.49 -9.01
CA MET A 109 -6.43 15.68 -9.00
C MET A 109 -5.73 14.51 -9.70
N LEU A 110 -6.10 13.28 -9.39
CA LEU A 110 -5.50 12.09 -10.00
C LEU A 110 -5.80 12.02 -11.51
N LYS A 111 -7.04 12.27 -11.93
CA LYS A 111 -7.43 12.36 -13.35
C LYS A 111 -6.57 13.37 -14.12
N THR A 112 -6.37 14.55 -13.54
CA THR A 112 -5.50 15.59 -14.11
C THR A 112 -4.05 15.12 -14.22
N THR A 113 -3.53 14.47 -13.18
CA THR A 113 -2.15 13.96 -13.15
C THR A 113 -1.93 12.89 -14.22
N ILE A 114 -2.87 11.94 -14.38
CA ILE A 114 -2.81 10.90 -15.41
C ILE A 114 -2.87 11.50 -16.81
N LYS A 115 -3.79 12.44 -17.05
CA LYS A 115 -3.90 13.13 -18.34
C LYS A 115 -2.59 13.81 -18.73
N ASN A 116 -1.93 14.46 -17.77
CA ASN A 116 -0.69 15.19 -17.98
C ASN A 116 0.51 14.30 -18.31
N ALA A 117 0.41 12.98 -18.12
CA ALA A 117 1.43 12.06 -18.64
C ALA A 117 1.51 12.11 -20.18
N ASN A 118 0.40 12.45 -20.85
CA ASN A 118 0.31 12.61 -22.31
C ASN A 118 0.96 11.47 -23.11
N ASP A 119 0.78 10.24 -22.64
CA ASP A 119 1.41 9.04 -23.17
C ASP A 119 0.38 7.90 -23.12
N LYS A 120 0.07 7.35 -24.29
CA LYS A 120 -0.95 6.30 -24.45
C LYS A 120 -0.54 4.98 -23.81
N ASP A 121 0.75 4.67 -23.74
CA ASP A 121 1.24 3.48 -23.07
C ASP A 121 1.13 3.62 -21.55
N VAL A 122 1.43 4.82 -21.02
CA VAL A 122 1.20 5.14 -19.60
C VAL A 122 -0.28 5.01 -19.26
N TRP A 123 -1.18 5.54 -20.09
CA TRP A 123 -2.62 5.42 -19.87
C TRP A 123 -3.09 3.96 -19.94
N THR A 124 -2.58 3.17 -20.89
CA THR A 124 -2.93 1.75 -21.04
C THR A 124 -2.50 0.94 -19.82
N ARG A 125 -1.26 1.11 -19.34
CA ARG A 125 -0.79 0.45 -18.11
C ARG A 125 -1.55 0.90 -16.87
N THR A 126 -1.90 2.20 -16.81
CA THR A 126 -2.74 2.73 -15.72
C THR A 126 -4.14 2.11 -15.75
N LEU A 127 -4.74 1.97 -16.93
CA LEU A 127 -6.05 1.35 -17.12
C LEU A 127 -6.04 -0.11 -16.66
N HIS A 128 -5.00 -0.88 -16.99
CA HIS A 128 -4.85 -2.25 -16.50
C HIS A 128 -4.85 -2.30 -14.97
N GLY A 129 -4.05 -1.42 -14.33
CA GLY A 129 -3.98 -1.35 -12.88
C GLY A 129 -5.30 -0.96 -12.21
N VAL A 130 -6.00 0.04 -12.75
CA VAL A 130 -7.29 0.49 -12.23
C VAL A 130 -8.38 -0.57 -12.46
N THR A 131 -8.37 -1.24 -13.61
CA THR A 131 -9.31 -2.34 -13.92
C THR A 131 -9.14 -3.49 -12.94
N ALA A 132 -7.91 -3.94 -12.70
CA ALA A 132 -7.64 -4.96 -11.70
C ALA A 132 -8.13 -4.54 -10.30
N ALA A 133 -7.98 -3.27 -9.93
CA ALA A 133 -8.48 -2.76 -8.64
C ALA A 133 -10.02 -2.77 -8.56
N VAL A 134 -10.72 -2.45 -9.66
CA VAL A 134 -12.19 -2.55 -9.76
C VAL A 134 -12.63 -4.01 -9.62
N ASP A 135 -12.01 -4.92 -10.39
CA ASP A 135 -12.35 -6.35 -10.39
C ASP A 135 -12.07 -7.00 -9.03
N PHE A 136 -10.98 -6.60 -8.38
CA PHE A 136 -10.64 -7.00 -7.02
C PHE A 136 -11.59 -6.41 -5.96
N LYS A 137 -12.38 -5.39 -6.33
CA LYS A 137 -13.31 -4.65 -5.45
C LYS A 137 -12.56 -3.92 -4.34
N LEU A 138 -11.47 -3.24 -4.71
CA LEU A 138 -10.66 -2.44 -3.80
C LEU A 138 -11.51 -1.31 -3.18
N THR A 139 -11.57 -1.26 -1.86
CA THR A 139 -12.26 -0.21 -1.09
C THR A 139 -11.26 0.76 -0.48
N ASP A 140 -11.68 2.02 -0.33
CA ASP A 140 -10.80 3.14 0.04
C ASP A 140 -9.45 3.17 -0.73
N PRO A 141 -9.46 3.19 -2.07
CA PRO A 141 -8.26 3.17 -2.89
C PRO A 141 -7.39 4.38 -2.58
N GLN A 142 -6.16 4.07 -2.16
CA GLN A 142 -5.10 5.01 -1.89
C GLN A 142 -3.80 4.48 -2.49
N GLY A 143 -2.86 5.38 -2.76
CA GLY A 143 -1.68 4.99 -3.50
C GLY A 143 -0.89 6.15 -4.05
N PHE A 144 -0.08 5.84 -5.06
CA PHE A 144 0.79 6.77 -5.76
C PHE A 144 0.64 6.62 -7.27
N PHE A 145 0.80 7.74 -7.97
CA PHE A 145 0.94 7.77 -9.41
C PHE A 145 2.25 8.44 -9.82
N LEU A 146 3.02 7.78 -10.67
CA LEU A 146 4.26 8.29 -11.26
C LEU A 146 4.35 7.77 -12.71
N ALA A 147 4.27 8.66 -13.69
CA ALA A 147 4.20 8.29 -15.10
C ALA A 147 5.37 7.40 -15.56
N GLN A 148 6.56 7.64 -15.01
CA GLN A 148 7.80 6.90 -15.33
C GLN A 148 7.90 5.54 -14.63
N HIS A 149 7.02 5.24 -13.68
CA HIS A 149 7.03 3.97 -12.95
C HIS A 149 6.32 2.86 -13.74
N ILE A 150 6.67 1.60 -13.49
CA ILE A 150 6.06 0.44 -14.12
C ILE A 150 5.59 -0.53 -13.03
N PRO A 151 4.27 -0.66 -12.80
CA PRO A 151 3.18 0.11 -13.41
C PRO A 151 3.09 1.58 -12.90
N PRO A 152 2.55 2.53 -13.69
CA PRO A 152 2.53 3.95 -13.32
C PRO A 152 1.67 4.28 -12.10
N ILE A 153 0.72 3.41 -11.75
CA ILE A 153 -0.13 3.51 -10.57
C ILE A 153 0.19 2.36 -9.62
N SER A 154 0.23 2.64 -8.32
CA SER A 154 0.39 1.62 -7.28
C SER A 154 -0.58 1.91 -6.14
N PHE A 155 -1.30 0.90 -5.69
CA PHE A 155 -2.23 0.95 -4.58
C PHE A 155 -1.56 0.44 -3.30
N ILE A 156 -1.87 1.08 -2.18
CA ILE A 156 -1.40 0.73 -0.84
C ILE A 156 -2.59 0.59 0.10
N ASP A 157 -2.34 0.03 1.29
CA ASP A 157 -3.35 -0.16 2.35
C ASP A 157 -4.62 -0.82 1.79
N ILE A 158 -4.43 -2.05 1.33
CA ILE A 158 -5.40 -2.80 0.54
C ILE A 158 -6.56 -3.24 1.42
N HIS A 159 -7.78 -2.87 1.03
CA HIS A 159 -9.04 -3.34 1.63
C HIS A 159 -9.97 -3.85 0.54
N LYS A 160 -10.72 -4.92 0.80
CA LYS A 160 -11.62 -5.54 -0.18
C LYS A 160 -13.08 -5.46 0.28
N GLY A 161 -13.94 -4.97 -0.59
CA GLY A 161 -15.39 -4.87 -0.38
C GLY A 161 -16.19 -5.90 -1.17
N SER A 162 -17.52 -5.81 -1.03
CA SER A 162 -18.48 -6.58 -1.83
C SER A 162 -18.64 -6.04 -3.26
N SER A 163 -18.35 -4.75 -3.47
CA SER A 163 -18.34 -4.05 -4.76
C SER A 163 -17.26 -2.96 -4.79
N ALA A 164 -16.87 -2.55 -6.00
CA ALA A 164 -15.98 -1.41 -6.17
C ALA A 164 -16.74 -0.09 -5.91
N PRO A 165 -16.09 0.90 -5.27
CA PRO A 165 -16.70 2.21 -5.05
C PRO A 165 -16.82 3.01 -6.36
N SER A 166 -17.85 3.84 -6.48
CA SER A 166 -18.17 4.57 -7.72
C SER A 166 -17.03 5.47 -8.22
N TYR A 167 -16.25 6.08 -7.33
CA TYR A 167 -15.11 6.91 -7.71
C TYR A 167 -13.96 6.10 -8.35
N LEU A 168 -13.86 4.79 -8.09
CA LEU A 168 -12.86 3.92 -8.70
C LEU A 168 -13.31 3.49 -10.10
N VAL A 169 -14.60 3.21 -10.25
CA VAL A 169 -15.24 2.97 -11.56
C VAL A 169 -15.15 4.22 -12.44
N ASP A 170 -15.44 5.41 -11.91
CA ASP A 170 -15.29 6.68 -12.64
C ASP A 170 -13.82 6.97 -13.03
N LEU A 171 -12.85 6.54 -12.21
CA LEU A 171 -11.45 6.58 -12.61
C LEU A 171 -11.17 5.64 -13.77
N GLN A 172 -11.67 4.40 -13.74
CA GLN A 172 -11.51 3.41 -14.80
C GLN A 172 -12.04 3.93 -16.13
N GLU A 173 -13.30 4.39 -16.15
CA GLU A 173 -13.96 4.93 -17.34
C GLU A 173 -13.21 6.14 -17.90
N TYR A 174 -12.72 7.02 -17.02
CA TYR A 174 -11.93 8.16 -17.44
C TYR A 174 -10.62 7.74 -18.11
N VAL A 175 -9.85 6.82 -17.53
CA VAL A 175 -8.58 6.38 -18.12
C VAL A 175 -8.84 5.64 -19.44
N GLN A 176 -9.90 4.83 -19.51
CA GLN A 176 -10.35 4.19 -20.75
C GLN A 176 -10.62 5.22 -21.85
N SER A 177 -11.26 6.35 -21.51
CA SER A 177 -11.50 7.44 -22.46
C SER A 177 -10.22 8.08 -22.97
N LEU A 178 -9.15 8.12 -22.18
CA LEU A 178 -7.84 8.61 -22.63
C LEU A 178 -7.19 7.63 -23.61
N VAL A 179 -7.21 6.33 -23.30
CA VAL A 179 -6.67 5.28 -24.18
C VAL A 179 -7.36 5.27 -25.54
N ASN A 180 -8.67 5.52 -25.58
CA ASN A 180 -9.46 5.50 -26.81
C ASN A 180 -9.33 6.77 -27.66
N LYS A 181 -8.64 7.81 -27.18
CA LYS A 181 -8.44 9.02 -27.99
C LYS A 181 -7.52 8.74 -29.19
N PRO A 182 -7.83 9.29 -30.38
CA PRO A 182 -6.87 9.39 -31.45
C PRO A 182 -5.73 10.33 -31.01
N ILE A 183 -4.49 9.95 -31.32
CA ILE A 183 -3.28 10.76 -31.11
C ILE A 183 -3.08 11.64 -32.34
#